data_AF-A0A4Q9QKB8-F1
#
_entry.id   AF-A0A4Q9QKB8-F1
#
_cell.length_a   1.000
_cell.length_b   1.000
_cell.length_c   1.000
_cell.angle_alpha   90.00
_cell.angle_beta   90.00
_cell.angle_gamma   90.00
#
_symmetry.space_group_name_H-M   'P 1'
#
loop_
_entity.id
_entity.type
_entity.pdbx_description
1 polymer ?
#
loop_
_entity_poly.entity_id
_entity_poly.type
_entity_poly.pdbx_seq_one_letter_code
_entity_poly.pdbx_strand_id
1 'polypeptide(L)' 'MTHSEKDQHWSLESLTKAYQQGYMAGLAGHSSQTQPFDASVPAAAWEAGWVDGEGQRRLSEEKLNRTPAADNPSANRKRA' A
#
# COMPACT_ATOMS: atom_id res chain seq x y z
N MET A 1 22.83 30.94 20.18
CA MET A 1 21.85 30.84 19.08
C MET A 1 20.89 29.72 19.45
N THR A 2 19.73 30.06 20.00
CA THR A 2 18.66 29.09 20.28
C THR A 2 18.03 28.74 18.95
N HIS A 3 18.33 27.55 18.42
CA HIS A 3 17.61 27.04 17.26
C HIS A 3 16.15 26.99 17.66
N SER A 4 15.35 27.91 17.11
CA SER A 4 13.91 27.84 17.17
C SER A 4 13.49 26.55 16.48
N GLU A 5 13.41 25.48 17.27
CA GLU A 5 12.63 24.26 17.03
C GLU A 5 11.15 24.64 16.95
N LYS A 6 10.81 25.53 16.03
CA LYS A 6 9.45 25.89 15.66
C LYS A 6 8.78 24.65 15.08
N ASP A 7 8.21 23.85 15.98
CA ASP A 7 6.81 23.41 15.94
C ASP A 7 6.32 22.71 14.67
N GLN A 8 7.20 22.07 13.90
CA GLN A 8 6.77 21.05 12.95
C GLN A 8 6.67 19.72 13.72
N HIS A 9 5.63 19.58 14.53
CA HIS A 9 5.39 18.47 15.50
C HIS A 9 5.17 17.09 14.86
N TRP A 10 5.95 16.67 13.87
CA TRP A 10 5.93 15.29 13.41
C TRP A 10 7.01 14.51 14.16
N SER A 11 6.57 13.64 15.07
CA SER A 11 7.44 12.61 15.64
C SER A 11 7.57 11.43 14.67
N LEU A 12 8.59 10.60 14.87
CA LEU A 12 8.73 9.34 14.12
C LEU A 12 7.46 8.48 14.21
N GLU A 13 6.81 8.46 15.38
CA GLU A 13 5.52 7.77 15.56
C GLU A 13 4.41 8.38 14.72
N SER A 14 4.31 9.71 14.62
CA SER A 14 3.32 10.37 13.77
C SER A 14 3.52 10.04 12.29
N LEU A 15 4.78 10.01 11.83
CA LEU A 15 5.11 9.59 10.45
C LEU A 15 4.80 8.11 10.21
N THR A 16 5.15 7.25 11.17
CA THR A 16 4.87 5.81 11.10
C THR A 16 3.36 5.55 11.02
N LYS A 17 2.57 6.26 11.83
CA LYS A 17 1.10 6.19 11.80
C LYS A 17 0.56 6.68 10.46
N ALA A 18 1.04 7.82 9.95
CA ALA A 18 0.62 8.34 8.66
C ALA A 18 0.90 7.33 7.54
N TYR A 19 2.10 6.77 7.50
CA TYR A 19 2.45 5.71 6.55
C TYR A 19 1.53 4.49 6.66
N GLN A 20 1.31 3.96 7.87
CA GLN A 20 0.43 2.81 8.09
C GLN A 20 -1.01 3.09 7.66
N GLN A 21 -1.53 4.28 7.95
CA GLN A 21 -2.85 4.72 7.52
C GLN A 21 -2.95 4.80 5.99
N GLY A 22 -1.93 5.36 5.34
CA GLY A 22 -1.84 5.40 3.88
C GLY A 22 -1.84 4.01 3.28
N TYR A 23 -0.98 3.13 3.81
CA TYR A 23 -0.89 1.75 3.37
C TYR A 23 -2.21 0.99 3.45
N MET A 24 -2.95 1.13 4.55
CA MET A 24 -4.28 0.53 4.66
C MET A 24 -5.28 1.15 3.68
N ALA A 25 -5.23 2.47 3.44
CA ALA A 25 -6.10 3.12 2.47
C ALA A 25 -5.83 2.64 1.04
N GLY A 26 -4.55 2.47 0.66
CA GLY A 26 -4.15 1.92 -0.63
C GLY A 26 -4.58 0.47 -0.81
N LEU A 27 -4.40 -0.38 0.22
CA LEU A 27 -4.88 -1.75 0.21
C LEU A 27 -6.40 -1.87 0.06
N ALA A 28 -7.15 -0.94 0.65
CA ALA A 28 -8.61 -0.88 0.53
C ALA A 28 -9.09 -0.30 -0.81
N GLY A 29 -8.19 0.21 -1.66
CA GLY A 29 -8.54 0.86 -2.92
C GLY A 29 -9.18 2.25 -2.75
N HIS A 30 -8.97 2.90 -1.61
CA HIS A 30 -9.41 4.29 -1.41
C HIS A 30 -8.56 5.25 -2.24
N SER A 31 -9.11 6.42 -2.59
CA SER A 31 -8.37 7.44 -3.35
C SER A 31 -7.31 8.13 -2.49
N SER A 32 -6.16 8.47 -3.08
CA SER A 32 -5.12 9.26 -2.38
C SER A 32 -5.61 10.65 -1.96
N GLN A 33 -6.69 11.16 -2.57
CA GLN A 33 -7.29 12.45 -2.21
C GLN A 33 -8.00 12.45 -0.85
N THR A 34 -8.22 11.29 -0.23
CA THR A 34 -8.84 11.21 1.10
C THR A 34 -7.86 11.44 2.25
N GLN A 35 -6.62 11.85 1.96
CA GLN A 35 -5.64 12.06 3.01
C GLN A 35 -6.09 13.20 3.95
N PRO A 36 -5.97 13.01 5.27
CA PRO A 36 -6.39 14.03 6.24
C PRO A 36 -5.33 15.11 6.48
N PHE A 37 -4.16 15.00 5.87
CA PHE A 37 -3.01 15.87 6.07
C PHE A 37 -2.89 16.91 4.95
N ASP A 38 -2.72 18.19 5.30
CA ASP A 38 -2.28 19.21 4.35
C ASP A 38 -0.83 18.97 3.88
N ALA A 39 -0.34 19.76 2.92
CA ALA A 39 1.02 19.68 2.35
C ALA A 39 2.13 19.78 3.43
N SER A 40 2.41 18.65 4.07
CA SER A 40 3.23 18.49 5.27
C SER A 40 4.01 17.18 5.23
N VAL A 41 5.02 17.03 6.09
CA VAL A 41 5.85 15.81 6.13
C VAL A 41 5.01 14.53 6.44
N PRO A 42 4.00 14.56 7.34
CA PRO A 42 3.07 13.43 7.50
C PRO A 42 2.26 13.09 6.25
N ALA A 43 1.86 14.08 5.44
CA ALA A 43 1.18 13.82 4.17
C ALA A 43 2.07 13.02 3.22
N ALA A 44 3.35 13.40 3.08
CA ALA A 44 4.29 12.64 2.26
C ALA A 44 4.48 11.19 2.75
N ALA A 45 4.52 10.98 4.07
CA ALA A 45 4.59 9.64 4.65
C ALA A 45 3.32 8.81 4.37
N TRP A 46 2.14 9.44 4.49
CA TRP A 46 0.86 8.82 4.15
C TRP A 46 0.78 8.44 2.67
N GLU A 47 1.16 9.35 1.78
CA GLU A 47 1.18 9.11 0.32
C GLU A 47 2.12 7.96 -0.05
N ALA A 48 3.31 7.91 0.55
CA ALA A 48 4.24 6.80 0.35
C ALA A 48 3.61 5.45 0.76
N GLY A 49 2.99 5.40 1.94
CA GLY A 49 2.26 4.22 2.38
C GLY A 49 1.13 3.84 1.42
N TRP A 50 0.34 4.81 0.97
CA TRP A 50 -0.76 4.58 0.04
C TRP A 50 -0.30 3.98 -1.29
N VAL A 51 0.77 4.52 -1.88
CA VAL A 51 1.36 3.99 -3.11
C VAL A 51 1.80 2.54 -2.92
N ASP A 52 2.46 2.22 -1.80
CA ASP A 52 2.90 0.85 -1.49
C ASP A 52 1.71 -0.10 -1.30
N GLY A 53 0.65 0.34 -0.60
CA GLY A 53 -0.57 -0.44 -0.38
C GLY A 53 -1.35 -0.72 -1.66
N GLU A 54 -1.51 0.30 -2.51
CA GLU A 54 -2.16 0.18 -3.81
C GLU A 54 -1.37 -0.75 -4.75
N GLY A 55 -0.03 -0.65 -4.74
CA GLY A 55 0.84 -1.58 -5.45
C GLY A 55 0.63 -3.03 -5.00
N GLN A 56 0.56 -3.27 -3.68
CA GLN A 56 0.31 -4.60 -3.14
C GLN A 56 -1.08 -5.15 -3.50
N ARG A 57 -2.12 -4.31 -3.45
CA ARG A 57 -3.48 -4.69 -3.88
C ARG A 57 -3.46 -5.17 -5.33
N ARG A 58 -2.86 -4.39 -6.24
CA ARG A 58 -2.73 -4.75 -7.66
C ARG A 58 -1.94 -6.02 -7.89
N LEU A 59 -0.83 -6.21 -7.17
CA LEU A 59 -0.04 -7.44 -7.26
C LEU A 59 -0.84 -8.66 -6.78
N SER A 60 -1.64 -8.51 -5.72
CA SER A 60 -2.51 -9.59 -5.23
C SER A 60 -3.61 -9.94 -6.23
N GLU A 61 -4.18 -8.93 -6.90
CA GLU A 61 -5.17 -9.12 -7.95
C GLU A 61 -4.56 -9.80 -9.18
N GLU A 62 -3.36 -9.38 -9.60
CA GLU A 62 -2.66 -10.06 -10.69
C GLU A 62 -2.36 -11.52 -10.34
N LYS A 63 -1.90 -11.81 -9.11
CA LYS A 63 -1.66 -13.19 -8.66
C LYS A 63 -2.94 -14.02 -8.67
N LEU A 64 -4.07 -13.45 -8.26
CA LEU A 64 -5.37 -14.13 -8.31
C LEU A 64 -5.81 -14.38 -9.77
N ASN A 65 -5.66 -13.40 -10.66
CA ASN A 65 -5.99 -13.53 -12.08
C ASN A 65 -5.03 -14.46 -12.84
N ARG A 66 -3.81 -14.66 -12.33
CA ARG A 66 -2.83 -15.61 -12.89
C ARG A 66 -2.99 -17.05 -12.41
N THR A 67 -4.06 -17.40 -11.68
CA THR A 67 -4.32 -18.80 -11.37
C THR A 67 -4.36 -19.60 -12.68
N PRO A 68 -3.38 -20.48 -12.96
CA PRO A 68 -3.33 -21.18 -14.22
C PRO A 68 -4.41 -22.25 -14.18
N ALA A 69 -5.34 -22.21 -15.13
CA ALA A 69 -6.21 -23.32 -15.48
C ALA A 69 -5.41 -24.49 -16.12
N ALA A 70 -4.22 -24.81 -15.59
CA ALA A 70 -3.26 -25.69 -16.26
C ALA A 70 -2.52 -26.63 -15.31
N ASP A 71 -3.22 -27.17 -14.30
CA ASP A 71 -2.84 -28.48 -13.77
C ASP A 71 -4.09 -29.36 -13.65
N ASN A 72 -4.55 -29.86 -14.81
CA ASN A 72 -5.47 -30.99 -14.86
C ASN A 72 -4.66 -32.24 -15.23
N PRO A 73 -4.17 -33.04 -14.26
CA PRO A 73 -3.41 -34.25 -14.54
C PRO A 73 -4.26 -35.42 -15.11
N SER A 74 -5.54 -35.21 -15.45
CA SER A 74 -6.45 -36.32 -15.80
C SER A 74 -6.51 -36.73 -17.29
N ALA A 75 -5.71 -36.13 -18.18
CA ALA A 75 -5.90 -36.33 -19.62
C ALA A 75 -4.96 -37.33 -20.33
N ASN A 76 -4.12 -38.11 -19.62
CA ASN A 76 -3.28 -39.08 -20.34
C ASN A 76 -2.90 -40.35 -19.56
N ARG A 77 -3.81 -41.34 -19.55
CA ARG A 77 -3.47 -42.78 -19.68
C ARG A 77 -4.72 -43.64 -19.89
N LYS A 78 -5.40 -43.41 -21.00
CA LYS A 78 -6.15 -44.46 -21.69
C LYS A 78 -5.73 -44.42 -23.15
N ARG A 79 -4.76 -45.25 -23.52
CA ARG A 79 -4.57 -45.83 -24.85
C ARG A 79 -3.35 -46.75 -24.84
N ALA A 80 -3.58 -47.93 -25.42
CA ALA A 80 -2.70 -49.08 -25.65
C ALA A 80 -2.42 -49.95 -24.41
#